data_AF-A0A6G3WZS3-F1
#
_entry.id   AF-A0A6G3WZS3-F1
#
_cell.length_a   1.000
_cell.length_b   1.000
_cell.length_c   1.000
_cell.angle_alpha   90.00
_cell.angle_beta   90.00
_cell.angle_gamma   90.00
#
_symmetry.space_group_name_H-M   'P 1'
#
loop_
_entity.id
_entity.type
_entity.pdbx_description
1 polymer ?
#
loop_
_entity_poly.entity_id
_entity_poly.type
_entity_poly.pdbx_seq_one_letter_code
_entity_poly.pdbx_strand_id
1 'polypeptide(L)'
;YQVVAEEQGADPEKLQGTTQNDIVKEYLSRGTHVFPPVPSLRLTTDMITYTVNRIPKWNPINICSYHLQEAGATPVQEIAYAMSTAIAVLDAVRDSGQVPEEKFGDVVARISFFVNAG
;
A
#
# COMPACT_ATOMS: atom_id res chain seq x y z
N TYR A 1 -12.76 -9.46 3.27
CA TYR A 1 -11.85 -10.61 3.26
C TYR A 1 -11.69 -11.18 4.67
N GLN A 2 -11.21 -10.41 5.65
CA GLN A 2 -11.10 -10.86 7.05
C GLN A 2 -12.36 -11.54 7.61
N VAL A 3 -13.54 -10.90 7.51
CA VAL A 3 -14.80 -11.46 8.02
C VAL A 3 -15.09 -12.86 7.47
N VAL A 4 -14.84 -13.08 6.17
CA VAL A 4 -15.02 -14.41 5.54
C VAL A 4 -14.05 -15.44 6.14
N ALA A 5 -12.82 -15.03 6.44
CA ALA A 5 -11.85 -15.91 7.09
C ALA A 5 -12.28 -16.26 8.52
N GLU A 6 -12.78 -15.28 9.28
CA GLU A 6 -13.32 -15.48 10.63
C GLU A 6 -14.52 -16.43 10.62
N GLU A 7 -15.45 -16.27 9.67
CA GLU A 7 -16.59 -17.17 9.47
C GLU A 7 -16.17 -18.61 9.13
N GLN A 8 -15.01 -18.78 8.48
CA GLN A 8 -14.41 -20.08 8.20
C GLN A 8 -13.58 -20.64 9.37
N GLY A 9 -13.54 -19.94 10.51
CA GLY A 9 -12.79 -20.32 11.70
C GLY A 9 -11.28 -20.11 11.58
N ALA A 10 -10.82 -19.33 10.58
CA ALA A 10 -9.42 -18.96 10.46
C ALA A 10 -9.06 -17.81 11.41
N ASP A 11 -7.86 -17.87 11.95
CA ASP A 11 -7.27 -16.82 12.78
C ASP A 11 -6.78 -15.65 11.89
N PRO A 12 -7.33 -14.42 12.03
CA PRO A 12 -6.92 -13.28 11.23
C PRO A 12 -5.42 -12.99 11.28
N GLU A 13 -4.73 -13.23 12.41
CA GLU A 13 -3.30 -12.97 12.53
C GLU A 13 -2.45 -13.88 11.62
N LYS A 14 -3.03 -14.99 11.16
CA LYS A 14 -2.38 -15.96 10.25
C LYS A 14 -2.66 -15.68 8.78
N LEU A 15 -3.55 -14.75 8.45
CA LEU A 15 -3.85 -14.41 7.05
C LEU A 15 -2.60 -13.85 6.36
N GLN A 16 -2.36 -14.34 5.15
CA GLN A 16 -1.26 -13.91 4.29
C GLN A 16 -1.82 -13.55 2.93
N GLY A 17 -1.36 -12.43 2.38
CA GLY A 17 -1.85 -11.93 1.11
C GLY A 17 -1.39 -10.50 0.88
N THR A 18 -1.81 -9.94 -0.23
CA THR A 18 -1.41 -8.60 -0.65
C THR A 18 -2.62 -7.87 -1.21
N THR A 19 -2.83 -6.63 -0.78
CA THR A 19 -3.74 -5.69 -1.44
C THR A 19 -2.92 -4.74 -2.28
N GLN A 20 -3.35 -4.42 -3.51
CA GLN A 20 -2.59 -3.49 -4.34
C GLN A 20 -2.52 -2.11 -3.69
N ASN A 21 -3.68 -1.51 -3.35
CA ASN A 21 -3.84 -0.31 -2.50
C ASN A 21 -2.98 0.93 -2.82
N ASP A 22 -2.27 0.95 -3.95
CA ASP A 22 -1.55 2.12 -4.43
C ASP A 22 -2.55 3.06 -5.08
N ILE A 23 -2.96 4.11 -4.36
CA ILE A 23 -3.89 5.11 -4.88
C ILE A 23 -3.19 6.14 -5.76
N VAL A 24 -1.90 6.41 -5.59
CA VAL A 24 -1.20 7.45 -6.37
C VAL A 24 -1.23 7.11 -7.85
N LYS A 25 -0.94 5.85 -8.21
CA LYS A 25 -1.04 5.38 -9.60
C LYS A 25 -2.46 5.41 -10.18
N GLU A 26 -3.51 5.36 -9.34
CA GLU A 26 -4.89 5.49 -9.81
C GLU A 26 -5.23 6.91 -10.29
N TYR A 27 -4.56 7.94 -9.78
CA TYR A 27 -4.71 9.31 -10.28
C TYR A 27 -3.81 9.59 -11.49
N LEU A 28 -2.66 8.93 -11.56
CA LEU A 28 -1.66 9.19 -12.60
C LEU A 28 -1.85 8.35 -13.88
N SER A 29 -2.49 7.18 -13.80
CA SER A 29 -2.67 6.31 -14.98
C SER A 29 -3.98 5.55 -15.04
N ARG A 30 -4.35 4.83 -13.99
CA ARG A 30 -5.37 3.75 -14.11
C ARG A 30 -6.82 4.20 -13.93
N GLY A 31 -7.06 5.30 -13.22
CA GLY A 31 -8.37 5.97 -13.19
C GLY A 31 -9.47 5.30 -12.35
N THR A 32 -9.16 4.35 -11.46
CA THR A 32 -10.18 3.65 -10.64
C THR A 32 -10.33 4.23 -9.22
N HIS A 33 -9.91 5.47 -9.01
CA HIS A 33 -10.09 6.18 -7.74
C HIS A 33 -11.56 6.58 -7.52
N VAL A 34 -11.99 6.60 -6.25
CA VAL A 34 -13.35 6.98 -5.87
C VAL A 34 -13.39 8.33 -5.15
N PHE A 35 -12.44 8.57 -4.24
CA PHE A 35 -12.37 9.80 -3.46
C PHE A 35 -11.27 10.74 -3.98
N PRO A 36 -11.23 12.00 -3.52
CA PRO A 36 -10.09 12.89 -3.76
C PRO A 36 -8.78 12.35 -3.14
N PRO A 37 -7.59 12.86 -3.56
CA PRO A 37 -6.31 12.29 -3.15
C PRO A 37 -6.08 12.20 -1.63
N VAL A 38 -6.39 13.27 -0.89
CA VAL A 38 -6.16 13.34 0.57
C VAL A 38 -6.95 12.27 1.35
N PRO A 39 -8.30 12.18 1.21
CA PRO A 39 -9.05 11.13 1.91
C PRO A 39 -8.68 9.71 1.45
N SER A 40 -8.27 9.52 0.20
CA SER A 40 -7.80 8.20 -0.25
C SER A 40 -6.48 7.80 0.40
N LEU A 41 -5.50 8.71 0.49
CA LEU A 41 -4.23 8.43 1.17
C LEU A 41 -4.44 8.13 2.67
N ARG A 42 -5.41 8.79 3.30
CA ARG A 42 -5.84 8.46 4.67
C ARG A 42 -6.33 7.02 4.78
N LEU A 43 -7.15 6.54 3.84
CA LEU A 43 -7.63 5.15 3.83
C LEU A 43 -6.50 4.15 3.59
N THR A 44 -5.55 4.46 2.70
CA THR A 44 -4.34 3.65 2.53
C THR A 44 -3.55 3.57 3.84
N THR A 45 -3.37 4.69 4.53
CA THR A 45 -2.67 4.78 5.82
C THR A 45 -3.39 3.94 6.90
N ASP A 46 -4.71 4.06 7.02
CA ASP A 46 -5.51 3.27 7.96
C ASP A 46 -5.41 1.77 7.67
N MET A 47 -5.41 1.36 6.39
CA MET A 47 -5.24 -0.06 6.03
C MET A 47 -3.86 -0.58 6.46
N ILE A 48 -2.79 0.19 6.20
CA ILE A 48 -1.43 -0.19 6.58
C ILE A 48 -1.32 -0.36 8.09
N THR A 49 -1.71 0.66 8.85
CA THR A 49 -1.63 0.68 10.31
C THR A 49 -2.49 -0.43 10.93
N TYR A 50 -3.68 -0.69 10.38
CA TYR A 50 -4.53 -1.80 10.80
C TYR A 50 -3.84 -3.17 10.61
N THR A 51 -3.33 -3.44 9.41
CA THR A 51 -2.71 -4.74 9.10
C THR A 51 -1.44 -4.98 9.90
N VAL A 52 -0.58 -3.97 10.08
CA VAL A 52 0.64 -4.11 10.91
C VAL A 52 0.30 -4.51 12.34
N ASN A 53 -0.82 -4.01 12.89
CA ASN A 53 -1.23 -4.31 14.26
C ASN A 53 -2.09 -5.58 14.42
N ARG A 54 -2.85 -5.98 13.39
CA ARG A 54 -3.89 -7.03 13.50
C ARG A 54 -3.72 -8.21 12.55
N ILE A 55 -3.03 -8.00 11.43
CA ILE A 55 -2.83 -9.00 10.37
C ILE A 55 -1.37 -8.90 9.89
N PRO A 56 -0.38 -9.17 10.77
CA PRO A 56 1.01 -8.76 10.57
C PRO A 56 1.72 -9.45 9.41
N LYS A 57 1.10 -10.47 8.79
CA LYS A 57 1.62 -11.17 7.61
C LYS A 57 1.01 -10.68 6.29
N TRP A 58 0.07 -9.73 6.33
CA TRP A 58 -0.51 -9.12 5.15
C TRP A 58 0.40 -8.01 4.61
N ASN A 59 0.51 -7.89 3.29
CA ASN A 59 1.15 -6.76 2.63
C ASN A 59 0.04 -5.76 2.24
N PRO A 60 -0.17 -4.67 2.99
CA PRO A 60 -1.32 -3.77 2.80
C PRO A 60 -1.23 -2.91 1.54
N ILE A 61 -0.07 -2.84 0.92
CA ILE A 61 0.15 -2.08 -0.31
C ILE A 61 1.22 -2.76 -1.17
N ASN A 62 0.97 -2.70 -2.46
CA ASN A 62 1.89 -3.08 -3.50
C ASN A 62 2.07 -1.89 -4.46
N ILE A 63 3.14 -1.13 -4.23
CA ILE A 63 3.46 0.09 -4.98
C ILE A 63 3.72 -0.31 -6.43
N CYS A 64 2.85 0.17 -7.32
CA CYS A 64 2.67 -0.44 -8.63
C CYS A 64 3.02 0.54 -9.73
N SER A 65 4.20 0.33 -10.29
CA SER A 65 4.75 1.17 -11.34
C SER A 65 4.43 0.66 -12.76
N TYR A 66 4.02 -0.61 -12.87
CA TYR A 66 3.56 -1.24 -14.12
C TYR A 66 2.59 -0.37 -14.93
N HIS A 67 1.49 0.09 -14.30
CA HIS A 67 0.48 0.90 -14.98
C HIS A 67 0.97 2.30 -15.37
N LEU A 68 2.03 2.82 -14.72
CA LEU A 68 2.63 4.10 -15.10
C LEU A 68 3.38 3.94 -16.42
N GLN A 69 4.05 2.81 -16.62
CA GLN A 69 4.71 2.50 -17.88
C GLN A 69 3.71 2.27 -19.02
N GLU A 70 2.59 1.59 -18.75
CA GLU A 70 1.48 1.46 -19.71
C GLU A 70 0.92 2.84 -20.15
N ALA A 71 0.97 3.83 -19.26
CA ALA A 71 0.61 5.22 -19.55
C ALA A 71 1.74 6.03 -20.22
N GLY A 72 2.87 5.41 -20.54
CA GLY A 72 3.99 6.03 -21.26
C GLY A 72 5.14 6.53 -20.38
N ALA A 73 5.18 6.18 -19.09
CA ALA A 73 6.35 6.47 -18.27
C ALA A 73 7.59 5.72 -18.79
N THR A 74 8.71 6.42 -18.90
CA THR A 74 10.03 5.81 -19.13
C THR A 74 10.48 5.02 -17.90
N PRO A 75 11.44 4.08 -18.02
CA PRO A 75 11.94 3.33 -16.87
C PRO A 75 12.47 4.22 -15.72
N VAL A 76 13.06 5.37 -16.05
CA VAL A 76 13.50 6.35 -15.04
C VAL A 76 12.31 6.97 -14.30
N GLN A 77 11.26 7.36 -15.03
CA GLN A 77 10.04 7.88 -14.44
C GLN A 77 9.31 6.81 -13.61
N GLU A 78 9.28 5.56 -14.08
CA GLU A 78 8.69 4.44 -13.37
C GLU A 78 9.28 4.29 -11.96
N ILE A 79 10.62 4.21 -11.86
CA ILE A 79 11.34 4.11 -10.59
C ILE A 79 11.13 5.37 -9.76
N ALA A 80 11.24 6.56 -10.36
CA ALA A 80 11.09 7.83 -9.64
C ALA A 80 9.70 7.97 -9.01
N TYR A 81 8.64 7.65 -9.75
CA TYR A 81 7.26 7.68 -9.25
C TYR A 81 7.02 6.61 -8.20
N ALA A 82 7.49 5.38 -8.39
CA ALA A 82 7.36 4.31 -7.41
C ALA A 82 8.00 4.69 -6.07
N MET A 83 9.24 5.18 -6.09
CA MET A 83 9.96 5.60 -4.88
C MET A 83 9.31 6.84 -4.24
N SER A 84 8.82 7.79 -5.04
CA SER A 84 8.11 8.96 -4.53
C SER A 84 6.80 8.56 -3.83
N THR A 85 6.05 7.62 -4.41
CA THR A 85 4.85 7.04 -3.79
C THR A 85 5.20 6.32 -2.49
N ALA A 86 6.30 5.56 -2.45
CA ALA A 86 6.74 4.88 -1.24
C ALA A 86 7.04 5.87 -0.10
N ILE A 87 7.78 6.94 -0.40
CA ILE A 87 8.09 7.99 0.55
C ILE A 87 6.80 8.65 1.05
N ALA A 88 5.90 9.06 0.15
CA ALA A 88 4.65 9.70 0.52
C ALA A 88 3.75 8.83 1.41
N VAL A 89 3.67 7.53 1.14
CA VAL A 89 2.92 6.58 1.96
C VAL A 89 3.56 6.37 3.33
N LEU A 90 4.89 6.21 3.38
CA LEU A 90 5.61 6.04 4.64
C LEU A 90 5.52 7.30 5.51
N ASP A 91 5.68 8.49 4.91
CA ASP A 91 5.49 9.77 5.58
C ASP A 91 4.07 9.89 6.17
N ALA A 92 3.04 9.53 5.39
CA ALA A 92 1.66 9.55 5.87
C ALA A 92 1.43 8.59 7.06
N VAL A 93 2.04 7.40 7.03
CA VAL A 93 1.96 6.46 8.17
C VAL A 93 2.67 7.02 9.39
N ARG A 94 3.89 7.56 9.24
CA ARG A 94 4.64 8.18 10.33
C ARG A 94 3.85 9.32 10.96
N ASP A 95 3.38 10.24 10.13
CA ASP A 95 2.73 11.48 10.56
C ASP A 95 1.32 11.22 11.14
N SER A 96 0.72 10.06 10.85
CA SER A 96 -0.55 9.66 11.46
C SER A 96 -0.45 9.38 12.96
N GLY A 97 0.74 9.08 13.49
CA GLY A 97 0.95 8.70 14.88
C GLY A 97 0.29 7.37 15.30
N GLN A 98 -0.23 6.59 14.35
CA GLN A 98 -0.95 5.33 14.63
C GLN A 98 -0.01 4.13 14.88
N VAL A 99 1.28 4.27 14.55
CA VAL A 99 2.31 3.26 14.79
C VAL A 99 3.44 3.92 15.60
N PRO A 100 3.84 3.35 16.76
CA PRO A 100 4.99 3.84 17.50
C PRO A 100 6.27 3.81 16.67
N GLU A 101 7.16 4.78 16.88
CA GLU A 101 8.40 4.92 16.11
C GLU A 101 9.26 3.65 16.15
N GLU A 102 9.33 2.98 17.30
CA GLU A 102 10.06 1.73 17.49
C GLU A 102 9.54 0.56 16.66
N LYS A 103 8.27 0.63 16.21
CA LYS A 103 7.63 -0.38 15.35
C LYS A 103 7.56 0.03 13.88
N PHE A 104 8.12 1.19 13.50
CA PHE A 104 8.04 1.65 12.12
C PHE A 104 8.75 0.69 11.14
N GLY A 105 9.74 -0.07 11.61
CA GLY A 105 10.36 -1.15 10.84
C GLY A 105 9.36 -2.23 10.37
N ASP A 106 8.32 -2.52 11.16
CA ASP A 106 7.27 -3.47 10.79
C ASP A 106 6.42 -2.97 9.62
N VAL A 107 6.19 -1.64 9.56
CA VAL A 107 5.51 -0.99 8.43
C VAL A 107 6.35 -1.17 7.16
N VAL A 108 7.63 -0.81 7.22
CA VAL A 108 8.55 -0.88 6.07
C VAL A 108 8.65 -2.32 5.56
N ALA A 109 8.71 -3.32 6.45
CA ALA A 109 8.79 -4.73 6.09
C ALA A 109 7.54 -5.28 5.37
N ARG A 110 6.42 -4.55 5.38
CA ARG A 110 5.15 -4.95 4.74
C ARG A 110 4.82 -4.16 3.48
N ILE A 111 5.63 -3.15 3.12
CA ILE A 111 5.52 -2.47 1.83
C ILE A 111 6.13 -3.37 0.74
N SER A 112 5.36 -3.62 -0.32
CA SER A 112 5.80 -4.40 -1.48
C SER A 112 5.79 -3.56 -2.75
N PHE A 113 6.47 -4.03 -3.79
CA PHE A 113 6.55 -3.37 -5.10
C PHE A 113 6.14 -4.31 -6.22
N PHE A 114 5.46 -3.76 -7.23
CA PHE A 114 5.11 -4.43 -8.47
C PHE A 114 5.64 -3.61 -9.64
N VAL A 115 6.85 -3.98 -10.03
CA VAL A 115 7.63 -3.34 -11.09
C VAL A 115 7.54 -4.13 -12.39
N ASN A 116 7.66 -3.45 -13.52
CA ASN A 116 7.78 -4.14 -14.81
C ASN A 116 9.23 -4.62 -15.06
N ALA A 117 9.38 -5.63 -15.91
CA ALA A 117 10.68 -6.18 -16.33
C ALA A 117 11.05 -5.86 -17.80
N GLY A 118 10.18 -5.17 -18.55
CA GLY A 118 10.41 -4.79 -19.94
C GLY A 118 9.73 -5.70 -20.96
#